data_AF-A0A246JYB0-F1
#
_entry.id   AF-A0A246JYB0-F1
#
_cell.length_a   1.000
_cell.length_b   1.000
_cell.length_c   1.000
_cell.angle_alpha   90.00
_cell.angle_beta   90.00
_cell.angle_gamma   90.00
#
_symmetry.space_group_name_H-M   'P 1'
#
loop_
_entity.id
_entity.type
_entity.pdbx_description
1 polymer ?
#
loop_
_entity_poly.entity_id
_entity_poly.type
_entity_poly.pdbx_seq_one_letter_code
_entity_poly.pdbx_strand_id
1 'polypeptide(L)'
;MIRQYLAVRGIESVHVPNGAVLAGDSKARGQQMNTLKGQGLKLGFPDLIAFAPKGQIGFIEVKSESGRVSDDQKACHEWLIVLGHKVSVCRSIEDVAETLEAWGWA
;
A
#
# COMPACT_ATOMS: atom_id res chain seq x y z
N MET A 1 1.06 -4.81 16.12
CA MET A 1 1.38 -4.63 14.68
C MET A 1 0.20 -3.97 13.97
N ILE A 2 0.42 -3.13 12.97
CA ILE A 2 -0.64 -2.35 12.28
C ILE A 2 -1.84 -3.21 11.84
N ARG A 3 -1.60 -4.36 11.19
CA ARG A 3 -2.69 -5.25 10.75
C ARG A 3 -3.56 -5.77 11.91
N GLN A 4 -2.96 -6.09 13.05
CA GLN A 4 -3.70 -6.51 14.24
C GLN A 4 -4.53 -5.36 14.83
N TYR A 5 -4.00 -4.14 14.80
CA TYR A 5 -4.72 -2.94 15.25
C TYR A 5 -5.96 -2.64 14.39
N LEU A 6 -5.85 -2.82 13.07
CA LEU A 6 -6.97 -2.73 12.13
C LEU A 6 -8.01 -3.84 12.39
N ALA A 7 -7.54 -5.09 12.55
CA ALA A 7 -8.42 -6.25 12.73
C ALA A 7 -9.31 -6.14 13.97
N VAL A 8 -8.77 -5.68 15.11
CA VAL A 8 -9.58 -5.50 16.35
C VAL A 8 -10.63 -4.38 16.23
N ARG A 9 -10.58 -3.57 15.16
CA ARG A 9 -11.57 -2.53 14.81
C ARG A 9 -12.53 -2.97 13.69
N GLY A 10 -12.49 -4.25 13.31
CA GLY A 10 -13.33 -4.78 12.23
C GLY A 10 -12.88 -4.33 10.83
N ILE A 11 -11.62 -3.91 10.68
CA ILE A 11 -11.01 -3.56 9.39
C ILE A 11 -10.08 -4.70 8.97
N GLU A 12 -10.46 -5.45 7.94
CA GLU A 12 -9.60 -6.49 7.39
C GLU A 12 -8.54 -5.85 6.49
N SER A 13 -7.32 -6.40 6.47
CA SER A 13 -6.24 -5.84 5.66
C SER A 13 -5.45 -6.90 4.90
N VAL A 14 -5.26 -6.68 3.61
CA VAL A 14 -4.47 -7.56 2.73
C VAL A 14 -3.13 -6.87 2.44
N HIS A 15 -2.03 -7.58 2.71
CA HIS A 15 -0.70 -7.12 2.32
C HIS A 15 -0.45 -7.40 0.83
N VAL A 16 0.05 -6.41 0.11
CA VAL A 16 0.39 -6.50 -1.31
C VAL A 16 1.91 -6.63 -1.45
N PRO A 17 2.44 -7.84 -1.71
CA PRO A 17 3.89 -8.06 -1.81
C PRO A 17 4.44 -7.60 -3.16
N ASN A 18 4.45 -6.28 -3.41
CA ASN A 18 4.90 -5.70 -4.69
C ASN A 18 6.42 -5.53 -4.83
N GLY A 19 7.20 -6.02 -3.85
CA GLY A 19 8.65 -6.14 -3.98
C GLY A 19 9.04 -7.36 -4.80
N ALA A 20 9.25 -7.20 -6.10
CA ALA A 20 9.74 -8.30 -6.94
C ALA A 20 11.23 -8.60 -6.64
N VAL A 21 11.52 -9.79 -6.11
CA VAL A 21 12.90 -10.30 -6.02
C VAL A 21 13.25 -10.95 -7.34
N LEU A 22 14.11 -10.29 -8.13
CA LEU A 22 14.48 -10.73 -9.47
C LEU A 22 15.81 -11.51 -9.47
N ALA A 23 15.82 -12.69 -10.09
CA ALA A 23 17.00 -13.57 -10.16
C ALA A 23 17.78 -13.41 -11.49
N GLY A 24 19.07 -13.77 -11.48
CA GLY A 24 19.90 -13.83 -12.69
C GLY A 24 20.62 -12.53 -13.06
N ASP A 25 21.10 -12.46 -14.30
CA ASP A 25 21.80 -11.30 -14.86
C ASP A 25 20.84 -10.14 -15.21
N SER A 26 21.39 -8.99 -15.61
CA SER A 26 20.61 -7.79 -15.91
C SER A 26 19.54 -8.00 -16.99
N LYS A 27 19.83 -8.85 -17.99
CA LYS A 27 18.89 -9.13 -19.08
C LYS A 27 17.73 -10.00 -18.57
N ALA A 28 18.04 -11.05 -17.83
CA ALA A 28 17.06 -11.93 -17.22
C ALA A 28 16.14 -11.18 -16.26
N ARG A 29 16.70 -10.28 -15.43
CA ARG A 29 15.92 -9.42 -14.54
C ARG A 29 15.00 -8.46 -15.31
N GLY A 30 15.47 -7.87 -16.41
CA GLY A 30 14.65 -7.02 -17.27
C GLY A 30 13.46 -7.76 -17.89
N GLN A 31 13.68 -8.98 -18.37
CA GLN A 31 12.61 -9.84 -18.91
C GLN A 31 11.59 -10.21 -17.84
N GLN A 32 12.03 -10.63 -16.64
CA GLN A 32 11.14 -10.94 -15.53
C GLN A 32 10.28 -9.73 -15.13
N MET A 33 10.88 -8.54 -15.03
CA MET A 33 10.14 -7.31 -14.72
C MET A 33 9.09 -6.98 -15.79
N ASN A 34 9.41 -7.16 -17.08
CA ASN A 34 8.44 -6.93 -18.15
C ASN A 34 7.26 -7.91 -18.06
N THR A 35 7.53 -9.19 -17.78
CA THR A 35 6.47 -10.18 -17.55
C THR A 35 5.58 -9.79 -16.37
N LEU A 36 6.17 -9.41 -15.23
CA LEU A 36 5.42 -8.99 -14.05
C LEU A 36 4.55 -7.75 -14.34
N LYS A 37 5.10 -6.74 -15.03
CA LYS A 37 4.32 -5.58 -15.48
C LYS A 37 3.16 -5.99 -16.40
N GLY A 38 3.40 -6.91 -17.33
CA GLY A 38 2.35 -7.47 -18.21
C GLY A 38 1.26 -8.23 -17.46
N GLN A 39 1.57 -8.79 -16.29
CA GLN A 39 0.63 -9.47 -15.40
C GLN A 39 -0.07 -8.53 -14.40
N GLY A 40 0.17 -7.22 -14.49
CA GLY A 40 -0.50 -6.23 -13.65
C GLY A 40 0.29 -5.77 -12.43
N LEU A 41 1.59 -6.07 -12.33
CA LEU A 41 2.45 -5.45 -11.32
C LEU A 41 2.38 -3.92 -11.46
N LYS A 42 1.86 -3.27 -10.43
CA LYS A 42 1.86 -1.81 -10.31
C LYS A 42 2.98 -1.39 -9.37
N LEU A 43 4.04 -0.81 -9.94
CA LEU A 43 5.14 -0.26 -9.14
C LEU A 43 4.62 0.81 -8.17
N GLY A 44 5.09 0.72 -6.93
CA GLY A 44 4.74 1.69 -5.89
C GLY A 44 3.30 1.60 -5.37
N PHE A 45 2.54 0.55 -5.69
CA PHE A 45 1.24 0.36 -5.07
C PHE A 45 1.37 0.17 -3.54
N PRO A 46 0.46 0.71 -2.74
CA PRO A 46 0.57 0.67 -1.28
C PRO A 46 0.69 -0.74 -0.68
N ASP A 47 1.43 -0.85 0.41
CA ASP A 47 1.69 -2.13 1.09
C ASP A 47 0.41 -2.83 1.59
N LEU A 48 -0.60 -2.08 2.01
CA LEU A 48 -1.84 -2.62 2.56
C LEU A 48 -3.08 -2.11 1.82
N ILE A 49 -4.01 -3.01 1.54
CA ILE A 49 -5.40 -2.69 1.22
C ILE A 49 -6.24 -2.93 2.48
N ALA A 50 -6.96 -1.92 2.94
CA ALA A 50 -7.83 -1.98 4.11
C ALA A 50 -9.31 -1.99 3.67
N PHE A 51 -10.05 -2.96 4.20
CA PHE A 51 -11.47 -3.18 3.93
C PHE A 51 -12.27 -2.93 5.21
N ALA A 52 -13.04 -1.86 5.22
CA ALA A 52 -13.88 -1.43 6.33
C ALA A 52 -15.37 -1.67 6.02
N PRO A 53 -16.25 -1.64 7.05
CA PRO A 53 -17.68 -1.78 6.86
C PRO A 53 -18.28 -0.79 5.84
N LYS A 54 -19.50 -1.07 5.38
CA LYS A 54 -20.22 -0.22 4.40
C LYS A 54 -19.49 -0.09 3.05
N GLY A 55 -18.69 -1.08 2.68
CA GLY A 55 -17.99 -1.14 1.39
C GLY A 55 -16.82 -0.16 1.28
N GLN A 56 -16.30 0.32 2.41
CA GLN A 56 -15.22 1.28 2.46
C GLN A 56 -13.87 0.60 2.18
N ILE A 57 -13.10 1.13 1.23
CA ILE A 57 -11.77 0.61 0.87
C ILE A 57 -10.76 1.77 0.87
N GLY A 58 -9.60 1.50 1.45
CA GLY A 58 -8.52 2.47 1.64
C GLY A 58 -7.17 1.77 1.59
N PHE A 59 -6.11 2.55 1.40
CA PHE A 59 -4.78 2.02 1.18
C PHE A 59 -3.79 2.64 2.17
N ILE A 60 -2.95 1.81 2.76
CA ILE A 60 -1.95 2.24 3.74
C ILE A 60 -0.58 1.81 3.23
N GLU A 61 0.27 2.80 2.99
CA GLU A 61 1.71 2.60 2.74
C GLU A 61 2.42 2.61 4.09
N VAL A 62 3.11 1.52 4.42
CA VAL A 62 3.77 1.36 5.72
C VAL A 62 5.25 1.72 5.57
N LYS A 63 5.70 2.72 6.32
CA LYS A 63 7.11 3.12 6.34
C LYS A 63 7.73 2.93 7.71
N SER A 64 9.04 2.70 7.74
CA SER A 64 9.82 2.95 8.95
C SER A 64 9.90 4.45 9.21
N GLU A 65 10.35 4.85 10.40
CA GLU A 65 10.53 6.26 10.77
C GLU A 65 11.38 7.03 9.74
N SER A 66 12.48 6.42 9.27
CA SER A 66 13.37 6.99 8.24
C SER A 66 12.95 6.69 6.80
N GLY A 67 11.93 5.84 6.61
CA GLY A 67 11.46 5.37 5.32
C GLY A 67 10.82 6.51 4.51
N ARG A 68 11.32 6.69 3.29
CA ARG A 68 10.78 7.67 2.33
C ARG A 68 9.88 7.00 1.31
N VAL A 69 8.85 7.74 0.90
CA VAL A 69 7.99 7.36 -0.22
C VAL A 69 8.76 7.61 -1.51
N SER A 70 8.92 6.57 -2.34
CA SER A 70 9.60 6.68 -3.64
C SER A 70 8.75 7.46 -4.65
N ASP A 71 9.33 7.89 -5.76
CA ASP A 71 8.57 8.65 -6.78
C ASP A 71 7.51 7.79 -7.46
N ASP A 72 7.78 6.50 -7.68
CA ASP A 72 6.77 5.53 -8.16
C ASP A 72 5.60 5.39 -7.18
N GLN A 73 5.89 5.38 -5.87
CA GLN A 73 4.86 5.32 -4.84
C GLN A 73 4.02 6.60 -4.82
N LYS A 74 4.65 7.78 -4.86
CA LYS A 74 3.91 9.06 -4.96
C LYS A 74 2.99 9.08 -6.17
N ALA A 75 3.47 8.66 -7.34
CA ALA A 75 2.67 8.60 -8.55
C ALA A 75 1.50 7.61 -8.43
N CYS A 76 1.71 6.46 -7.78
CA CYS A 76 0.63 5.51 -7.53
C CYS A 76 -0.40 6.02 -6.51
N HIS A 77 0.04 6.69 -5.45
CA HIS A 77 -0.83 7.29 -4.44
C HIS A 77 -1.71 8.36 -5.06
N GLU A 78 -1.12 9.27 -5.83
CA GLU A 78 -1.85 10.31 -6.56
C GLU A 78 -2.90 9.70 -7.49
N TRP A 79 -2.52 8.67 -8.26
CA TRP A 79 -3.46 7.96 -9.12
C TRP A 79 -4.66 7.38 -8.34
N LEU A 80 -4.43 6.75 -7.19
CA LEU A 80 -5.51 6.23 -6.34
C LEU A 80 -6.39 7.34 -5.76
N ILE A 81 -5.78 8.45 -5.33
CA ILE A 81 -6.50 9.63 -4.78
C ILE A 81 -7.38 10.26 -5.85
N VAL A 82 -6.87 10.44 -7.07
CA VAL A 82 -7.63 10.97 -8.22
C VAL A 82 -8.84 10.08 -8.56
N LEU A 83 -8.75 8.76 -8.35
CA LEU A 83 -9.87 7.83 -8.50
C LEU A 83 -10.87 7.87 -7.33
N GLY A 84 -10.64 8.71 -6.31
CA GLY A 84 -11.51 8.86 -5.15
C GLY A 84 -11.20 7.88 -4.01
N HIS A 85 -10.11 7.12 -4.08
CA HIS A 85 -9.69 6.25 -2.99
C HIS A 85 -8.94 7.02 -1.90
N LYS A 86 -9.00 6.48 -0.68
CA LYS A 86 -8.25 6.99 0.46
C LYS A 86 -6.88 6.34 0.50
N VAL A 87 -5.82 7.13 0.62
CA VAL A 87 -4.43 6.66 0.74
C VAL A 87 -3.74 7.42 1.86
N SER A 88 -3.00 6.72 2.72
CA SER A 88 -2.18 7.35 3.77
C SER A 88 -0.85 6.63 3.92
N VAL A 89 0.17 7.35 4.41
CA VAL A 89 1.48 6.80 4.73
C VAL A 89 1.61 6.74 6.24
N CYS A 90 1.62 5.54 6.80
CA CYS A 90 1.68 5.33 8.24
C CYS A 90 3.03 4.74 8.67
N ARG A 91 3.57 5.23 9.79
CA ARG A 91 4.82 4.76 10.41
C ARG A 91 4.61 4.07 11.75
N SER A 92 3.46 4.26 12.34
CA SER A 92 3.14 3.84 13.69
C SER A 92 1.67 3.39 13.78
N ILE A 93 1.26 2.93 14.96
CA ILE A 93 -0.16 2.64 15.22
C ILE A 93 -0.94 3.95 15.39
N GLU A 94 -0.30 4.96 15.94
CA GLU A 94 -0.81 6.30 16.16
C GLU A 94 -1.15 6.97 14.82
N ASP A 95 -0.27 6.89 13.82
CA ASP A 95 -0.52 7.36 12.46
C ASP A 95 -1.74 6.68 11.83
N VAL A 96 -1.93 5.39 12.12
CA VAL A 96 -3.10 4.64 11.62
C VAL A 96 -4.36 5.11 12.32
N ALA A 97 -4.32 5.36 13.64
CA ALA A 97 -5.45 5.89 14.39
C ALA A 97 -5.90 7.24 13.82
N GLU A 98 -4.98 8.18 13.65
CA GLU A 98 -5.23 9.50 13.05
C GLU A 98 -5.76 9.38 11.62
N THR A 99 -5.21 8.44 10.84
CA THR A 99 -5.69 8.15 9.48
C THR A 99 -7.14 7.67 9.48
N LEU A 100 -7.50 6.74 10.37
CA LEU A 100 -8.87 6.23 10.45
C LEU A 100 -9.86 7.32 10.88
N GLU A 101 -9.47 8.20 11.81
CA GLU A 101 -10.27 9.36 12.19
C GLU A 101 -10.46 10.32 11.00
N ALA A 102 -9.39 10.67 10.29
CA ALA A 102 -9.46 11.53 9.10
C ALA A 102 -10.30 10.92 7.97
N TRP A 103 -10.37 9.59 7.92
CA TRP A 103 -11.21 8.86 6.96
C TRP A 103 -12.67 8.74 7.39
N GLY A 104 -12.99 9.03 8.65
CA GLY A 104 -14.31 8.84 9.25
C GLY A 104 -14.63 7.37 9.53
N TRP A 105 -13.60 6.57 9.84
CA TRP A 105 -13.67 5.12 10.06
C TRP A 105 -13.40 4.72 11.52
N ALA A 106 -13.09 5.69 12.39
CA ALA A 106 -12.89 5.50 13.82
C ALA A 106 -14.18 5.15 14.55
#